data_AF-A0AB72UI95-F1
#
_entry.id   AF-A0AB72UI95-F1
#
_cell.length_a   1.000
_cell.length_b   1.000
_cell.length_c   1.000
_cell.angle_alpha   90.00
_cell.angle_beta   90.00
_cell.angle_gamma   90.00
#
_symmetry.space_group_name_H-M   'P 1'
#
loop_
_entity.id
_entity.type
_entity.pdbx_description
1 polymer ?
#
loop_
_entity_poly.entity_id
_entity_poly.type
_entity_poly.pdbx_seq_one_letter_code
_entity_poly.pdbx_strand_id
1 'polypeptide(L)'
;MISTRFYSALSLTGLLLLAACGSDMRTMPNSHMQSLASLFAERDVHAPMPRGWRQLNGKEINYRFANETYAVYSVDEDEELLVMHLSDNGTGRLEADDDWESCTWNSMIDQLNIECDDTDMEWRIYTNGPDIVAVDLDEEEFAVLRKRPGG
;
A
#
# COMPACT_ATOMS: atom_id res chain seq x y z
N MET A 1 -35.40 33.70 -53.54
CA MET A 1 -34.27 33.59 -52.58
C MET A 1 -34.40 32.25 -51.88
N ILE A 2 -33.50 31.32 -52.16
CA ILE A 2 -33.41 29.99 -51.55
C ILE A 2 -32.27 30.04 -50.54
N SER A 3 -32.49 29.60 -49.30
CA SER A 3 -31.55 28.72 -48.59
C SER A 3 -32.14 28.36 -47.22
N THR A 4 -32.64 27.14 -47.09
CA THR A 4 -32.86 26.46 -45.81
C THR A 4 -31.53 25.82 -45.43
N ARG A 5 -30.99 26.11 -44.24
CA ARG A 5 -29.89 25.32 -43.67
C ARG A 5 -30.24 24.90 -42.24
N PHE A 6 -30.51 23.61 -42.10
CA PHE A 6 -30.46 22.89 -40.84
C PHE A 6 -29.00 22.76 -40.41
N TYR A 7 -28.69 23.12 -39.16
CA TYR A 7 -27.48 22.67 -38.49
C TYR A 7 -27.87 22.13 -37.12
N SER A 8 -27.93 20.81 -37.04
CA SER A 8 -27.82 20.06 -35.80
C SER A 8 -26.35 20.03 -35.39
N ALA A 9 -26.03 20.49 -34.18
CA ALA A 9 -24.78 20.17 -33.49
C ALA A 9 -25.13 20.09 -32.00
N LEU A 10 -25.45 18.90 -31.48
CA LEU A 10 -24.51 17.97 -30.82
C LEU A 10 -23.76 18.61 -29.65
N SER A 11 -24.40 18.52 -28.49
CA SER A 11 -23.87 18.11 -27.19
C SER A 11 -22.35 18.25 -26.98
N LEU A 12 -21.92 19.24 -26.21
CA LEU A 12 -20.66 19.17 -25.45
C LEU A 12 -21.00 19.05 -23.97
N THR A 13 -21.22 17.81 -23.54
CA THR A 13 -21.16 17.43 -22.14
C THR A 13 -19.70 17.52 -21.72
N GLY A 14 -19.33 18.58 -21.00
CA GLY A 14 -18.00 18.74 -20.41
C GLY A 14 -17.79 17.67 -19.34
N LEU A 15 -17.10 16.59 -19.70
CA LEU A 15 -16.57 15.63 -18.74
C LEU A 15 -15.42 16.29 -17.99
N LEU A 16 -15.68 16.63 -16.73
CA LEU A 16 -14.68 16.88 -15.71
C LEU A 16 -13.85 15.61 -15.53
N LEU A 17 -12.67 15.56 -16.16
CA LEU A 17 -11.63 14.63 -15.78
C LEU A 17 -10.87 15.27 -14.61
N LEU A 18 -11.30 14.95 -13.39
CA LEU A 18 -10.44 15.02 -12.23
C LEU A 18 -9.32 14.00 -12.48
N ALA A 19 -8.18 14.46 -12.97
CA ALA A 19 -6.95 13.70 -12.85
C ALA A 19 -6.65 13.62 -11.35
N ALA A 20 -7.04 12.52 -10.72
CA ALA A 20 -6.50 12.15 -9.43
C ALA A 20 -5.01 11.88 -9.65
N CYS A 21 -4.16 12.79 -9.19
CA CYS A 21 -2.76 12.51 -8.94
C CYS A 21 -2.72 11.66 -7.67
N GLY A 22 -2.96 10.36 -7.82
CA GLY A 22 -2.53 9.35 -6.87
C GLY A 22 -1.52 8.46 -7.60
N SER A 23 -0.62 7.84 -6.84
CA SER A 23 0.38 6.85 -7.26
C SER A 23 0.06 6.12 -8.58
N ASP A 24 1.06 5.87 -9.44
CA ASP A 24 0.86 5.03 -10.62
C ASP A 24 0.44 3.60 -10.20
N MET A 25 -0.87 3.38 -10.09
CA MET A 25 -1.56 2.12 -9.76
C MET A 25 -1.11 0.93 -10.64
N ARG A 26 -0.28 1.17 -11.67
CA ARG A 26 0.41 0.18 -12.49
C ARG A 26 1.45 -0.65 -11.74
N THR A 27 2.01 -0.20 -10.63
CA THR A 27 2.92 -1.05 -9.81
C THR A 27 2.15 -2.20 -9.17
N MET A 28 0.83 -2.04 -8.95
CA MET A 28 0.00 -3.06 -8.35
C MET A 28 -0.41 -4.16 -9.35
N PRO A 29 -0.17 -5.43 -9.02
CA PRO A 29 -0.13 -6.52 -10.00
C PRO A 29 -1.52 -7.02 -10.47
N ASN A 30 -2.62 -6.61 -9.84
CA ASN A 30 -3.96 -7.03 -10.23
C ASN A 30 -5.06 -6.07 -9.76
N SER A 31 -6.27 -6.24 -10.31
CA SER A 31 -7.43 -5.37 -10.05
C SER A 31 -7.92 -5.38 -8.60
N HIS A 32 -7.70 -6.46 -7.86
CA HIS A 32 -8.06 -6.54 -6.44
C HIS A 32 -7.17 -5.61 -5.61
N MET A 33 -5.86 -5.65 -5.84
CA MET A 33 -4.92 -4.75 -5.17
C MET A 33 -5.12 -3.29 -5.55
N GLN A 34 -5.36 -3.02 -6.83
CA GLN A 34 -5.73 -1.67 -7.29
C GLN A 34 -6.98 -1.15 -6.58
N SER A 35 -7.99 -2.00 -6.39
CA SER A 35 -9.21 -1.64 -5.65
C SER A 35 -8.95 -1.40 -4.16
N LEU A 36 -8.05 -2.18 -3.55
CA LEU A 36 -7.61 -1.95 -2.17
C LEU A 36 -6.89 -0.62 -2.04
N ALA A 37 -5.94 -0.31 -2.92
CA ALA A 37 -5.22 0.95 -2.92
C ALA A 37 -6.17 2.14 -3.04
N SER A 38 -7.07 2.11 -4.02
CA SER A 38 -8.07 3.17 -4.18
C SER A 38 -9.00 3.32 -2.96
N LEU A 39 -9.22 2.26 -2.18
CA LEU A 39 -9.98 2.36 -0.94
C LEU A 39 -9.22 3.12 0.15
N PHE A 40 -7.88 3.04 0.16
CA PHE A 40 -7.02 3.61 1.19
C PHE A 40 -6.37 4.95 0.80
N ALA A 41 -6.27 5.30 -0.48
CA ALA A 41 -5.53 6.48 -0.98
C ALA A 41 -6.05 7.85 -0.53
N GLU A 42 -7.33 7.95 -0.16
CA GLU A 42 -7.91 9.21 0.32
C GLU A 42 -8.27 9.13 1.80
N ARG A 43 -7.77 8.12 2.52
CA ARG A 43 -8.12 7.89 3.91
C ARG A 43 -7.13 8.55 4.84
N ASP A 44 -7.67 9.27 5.82
CA ASP A 44 -6.95 9.68 7.01
C ASP A 44 -6.53 8.42 7.81
N VAL A 45 -5.22 8.27 8.09
CA VAL A 45 -4.64 7.15 8.84
C VAL A 45 -5.14 7.05 10.28
N HIS A 46 -5.70 8.13 10.83
CA HIS A 46 -6.33 8.15 12.15
C HIS A 46 -7.83 7.86 12.11
N ALA A 47 -8.44 7.82 10.92
CA ALA A 47 -9.84 7.48 10.80
C ALA A 47 -10.08 5.99 11.13
N PRO A 48 -11.25 5.63 11.67
CA PRO A 48 -11.60 4.24 11.92
C PRO A 48 -11.47 3.40 10.65
N MET A 49 -10.85 2.22 10.78
CA MET A 49 -10.72 1.28 9.67
C MET A 49 -12.09 0.82 9.13
N PRO A 50 -12.19 0.45 7.84
CA PRO A 50 -13.43 -0.06 7.29
C PRO A 50 -13.95 -1.28 8.05
N ARG A 51 -15.26 -1.49 8.02
CA ARG A 51 -15.88 -2.63 8.72
C ARG A 51 -15.22 -3.95 8.29
N GLY A 52 -14.85 -4.76 9.28
CA GLY A 52 -14.22 -6.08 9.07
C GLY A 52 -12.71 -6.06 9.15
N TRP A 53 -12.09 -4.87 9.13
CA TRP A 53 -10.66 -4.71 9.40
C TRP A 53 -10.40 -4.64 10.91
N ARG A 54 -9.25 -5.16 11.32
CA ARG A 54 -8.74 -5.06 12.69
C ARG A 54 -7.23 -4.92 12.67
N GLN A 55 -6.68 -4.29 13.71
CA GLN A 55 -5.25 -4.27 13.94
C GLN A 55 -4.76 -5.64 14.40
N LEU A 56 -3.56 -6.01 14.00
CA LEU A 56 -2.82 -7.14 14.53
C LEU A 56 -2.06 -6.71 15.78
N ASN A 57 -2.05 -7.54 16.82
CA ASN A 57 -1.11 -7.36 17.92
C ASN A 57 0.28 -7.93 17.56
N GLY A 58 1.30 -7.64 18.37
CA GLY A 58 2.68 -8.05 18.14
C GLY A 58 2.87 -9.56 17.99
N LYS A 59 2.09 -10.38 18.71
CA LYS A 59 2.15 -11.85 18.55
C LYS A 59 1.63 -12.28 17.18
N GLU A 60 0.57 -11.65 16.69
CA GLU A 60 0.01 -11.93 15.37
C GLU A 60 0.91 -11.42 14.24
N ILE A 61 1.55 -10.27 14.44
CA ILE A 61 2.57 -9.73 13.53
C ILE A 61 3.72 -10.74 13.44
N ASN A 62 4.33 -11.12 14.56
CA ASN A 62 5.43 -12.10 14.56
C ASN A 62 5.03 -13.40 13.84
N TYR A 63 3.88 -13.99 14.20
CA TYR A 63 3.38 -15.20 13.54
C TYR A 63 3.21 -15.07 12.02
N ARG A 64 2.84 -13.89 11.54
CA ARG A 64 2.50 -13.65 10.13
C ARG A 64 3.70 -13.25 9.28
N PHE A 65 4.72 -12.63 9.88
CA PHE A 65 5.86 -12.05 9.18
C PHE A 65 7.18 -12.79 9.41
N ALA A 66 7.33 -13.53 10.51
CA ALA A 66 8.57 -14.26 10.78
C ALA A 66 8.85 -15.34 9.73
N ASN A 67 10.03 -15.26 9.12
CA ASN A 67 10.49 -16.09 8.02
C ASN A 67 9.61 -15.98 6.76
N GLU A 68 9.12 -14.77 6.46
CA GLU A 68 8.24 -14.52 5.33
C GLU A 68 8.72 -13.34 4.48
N THR A 69 8.33 -13.37 3.20
CA THR A 69 8.63 -12.31 2.25
C THR A 69 7.33 -11.65 1.79
N TYR A 70 7.31 -10.32 1.83
CA TYR A 70 6.21 -9.48 1.41
C TYR A 70 6.65 -8.49 0.33
N ALA A 71 5.80 -8.31 -0.66
CA ALA A 71 5.81 -7.16 -1.54
C ALA A 71 4.95 -6.07 -0.88
N VAL A 72 5.52 -4.89 -0.72
CA VAL A 72 4.92 -3.70 -0.11
C VAL A 72 4.67 -2.71 -1.23
N TYR A 73 3.41 -2.30 -1.37
CA TYR A 73 2.99 -1.34 -2.38
C TYR A 73 2.46 -0.10 -1.67
N SER A 74 3.19 1.01 -1.73
CA SER A 74 2.69 2.30 -1.24
C SER A 74 1.40 2.68 -1.98
N VAL A 75 0.48 3.30 -1.26
CA VAL A 75 -0.82 3.70 -1.79
C VAL A 75 -0.78 5.12 -2.36
N ASP A 76 -0.01 6.03 -1.77
CA ASP A 76 -0.06 7.46 -2.08
C ASP A 76 1.20 7.96 -2.79
N GLU A 77 2.35 7.34 -2.54
CA GLU A 77 3.58 7.72 -3.23
C GLU A 77 3.73 7.04 -4.61
N ASP A 78 4.43 7.73 -5.53
CA ASP A 78 5.01 7.12 -6.74
C ASP A 78 6.23 6.25 -6.37
N GLU A 79 6.16 5.56 -5.23
CA GLU A 79 7.24 4.74 -4.71
C GLU A 79 7.35 3.42 -5.46
N GLU A 80 8.60 2.99 -5.59
CA GLU A 80 8.95 1.71 -6.15
C GLU A 80 8.51 0.56 -5.24
N LEU A 81 8.36 -0.60 -5.86
CA LEU A 81 7.99 -1.82 -5.13
C LEU A 81 9.08 -2.16 -4.11
N LEU A 82 8.76 -1.99 -2.83
CA LEU A 82 9.59 -2.49 -1.74
C LEU A 82 9.33 -3.99 -1.50
N VAL A 83 10.40 -4.77 -1.45
CA VAL A 83 10.35 -6.19 -1.10
C VAL A 83 10.98 -6.37 0.28
N MET A 84 10.15 -6.78 1.22
CA MET A 84 10.53 -6.98 2.61
C MET A 84 10.63 -8.49 2.92
N HIS A 85 11.80 -8.95 3.34
CA HIS A 85 11.99 -10.29 3.90
C HIS A 85 12.36 -10.18 5.38
N LEU A 86 11.59 -10.81 6.26
CA LEU A 86 11.82 -10.77 7.70
C LEU A 86 12.10 -12.20 8.20
N SER A 87 13.31 -12.45 8.69
CA SER A 87 13.73 -13.75 9.23
C SER A 87 13.25 -13.94 10.67
N ASP A 88 13.09 -15.19 11.12
CA ASP A 88 12.56 -15.52 12.47
C ASP A 88 13.51 -15.19 13.63
N ASN A 89 14.78 -14.89 13.33
CA ASN A 89 15.81 -14.50 14.27
C ASN A 89 15.88 -12.97 14.53
N GLY A 90 14.94 -12.19 13.98
CA GLY A 90 14.90 -10.74 14.12
C GLY A 90 15.79 -9.98 13.12
N THR A 91 16.40 -10.64 12.13
CA THR A 91 17.04 -9.96 10.99
C THR A 91 16.04 -9.78 9.86
N GLY A 92 16.20 -8.71 9.09
CA GLY A 92 15.39 -8.39 7.93
C GLY A 92 16.22 -7.95 6.74
N ARG A 93 15.58 -7.89 5.59
CA ARG A 93 16.13 -7.35 4.36
C ARG A 93 15.05 -6.57 3.62
N LEU A 94 15.38 -5.36 3.21
CA LEU A 94 14.57 -4.54 2.32
C LEU A 94 15.26 -4.49 0.96
N GLU A 95 14.49 -4.61 -0.12
CA GLU A 95 15.00 -4.59 -1.49
C GLU A 95 14.09 -3.71 -2.34
N ALA A 96 14.69 -2.70 -2.96
CA ALA A 96 14.07 -1.79 -3.91
C ALA A 96 15.13 -1.45 -4.97
N ASP A 97 14.73 -1.26 -6.22
CA ASP A 97 15.62 -0.74 -7.27
C ASP A 97 16.93 -1.50 -7.51
N ASP A 98 16.86 -2.84 -7.44
CA ASP A 98 18.00 -3.75 -7.53
C ASP A 98 19.09 -3.54 -6.45
N ASP A 99 18.80 -2.73 -5.42
CA ASP A 99 19.60 -2.59 -4.20
C ASP A 99 18.91 -3.23 -3.00
N TRP A 100 19.66 -3.47 -1.93
CA TRP A 100 19.12 -4.03 -0.71
C TRP A 100 19.85 -3.58 0.55
N GLU A 101 19.08 -3.48 1.64
CA GLU A 101 19.58 -3.11 2.95
C GLU A 101 19.39 -4.24 3.96
N SER A 102 20.37 -4.41 4.85
CA SER A 102 20.25 -5.28 6.02
C SER A 102 19.52 -4.53 7.12
N CYS A 103 18.56 -5.19 7.76
CA CYS A 103 17.78 -4.57 8.82
C CYS A 103 17.70 -5.50 10.03
N THR A 104 17.30 -4.94 11.16
CA THR A 104 16.72 -5.69 12.27
C THR A 104 15.23 -5.40 12.35
N TRP A 105 14.46 -6.33 12.88
CA TRP A 105 13.03 -6.11 13.07
C TRP A 105 12.51 -6.74 14.34
N ASN A 106 11.43 -6.17 14.85
CA ASN A 106 10.72 -6.70 16.00
C ASN A 106 9.23 -6.35 15.92
N SER A 107 8.44 -6.97 16.79
CA SER A 107 7.00 -6.71 16.90
C SER A 107 6.65 -6.27 18.33
N MET A 108 6.87 -5.00 18.65
CA MET A 108 6.56 -4.46 19.97
C MET A 108 5.07 -4.14 20.08
N ILE A 109 4.41 -4.74 21.07
CA ILE A 109 3.00 -4.51 21.46
C ILE A 109 1.98 -4.75 20.33
N ASP A 110 1.89 -3.84 19.37
CA ASP A 110 0.93 -3.79 18.27
C ASP A 110 1.49 -3.15 16.99
N GLN A 111 2.82 -3.05 16.90
CA GLN A 111 3.57 -2.47 15.78
C GLN A 111 4.61 -3.44 15.23
N LEU A 112 4.96 -3.26 13.96
CA LEU A 112 6.12 -3.84 13.31
C LEU A 112 7.17 -2.74 13.20
N ASN A 113 8.32 -2.93 13.87
CA ASN A 113 9.44 -2.00 13.79
C ASN A 113 10.55 -2.63 12.96
N ILE A 114 11.10 -1.86 12.01
CA ILE A 114 12.19 -2.28 11.14
C ILE A 114 13.23 -1.18 11.18
N GLU A 115 14.45 -1.53 11.56
CA GLU A 115 15.58 -0.61 11.68
C GLU A 115 16.65 -1.03 10.67
N CYS A 116 16.92 -0.18 9.69
CA CYS A 116 17.95 -0.35 8.65
C CYS A 116 19.03 0.74 8.80
N ASP A 117 20.09 0.68 7.99
CA ASP A 117 21.24 1.58 8.17
C ASP A 117 20.88 3.07 7.97
N ASP A 118 19.98 3.37 7.02
CA ASP A 118 19.58 4.73 6.66
C ASP A 118 18.08 5.01 6.82
N THR A 119 17.29 4.02 7.28
CA THR A 119 15.82 4.14 7.38
C THR A 119 15.28 3.30 8.53
N ASP A 120 14.43 3.92 9.35
CA ASP A 120 13.63 3.26 10.37
C ASP A 120 12.17 3.33 9.95
N MET A 121 11.41 2.26 10.17
CA MET A 121 9.98 2.19 9.86
C MET A 121 9.19 1.64 11.04
N GLU A 122 8.15 2.37 11.44
CA GLU A 122 7.22 1.97 12.49
C GLU A 122 5.81 1.77 11.91
N TRP A 123 5.37 0.52 11.78
CA TRP A 123 4.13 0.20 11.08
C TRP A 123 3.05 -0.39 11.98
N ARG A 124 1.81 0.11 11.85
CA ARG A 124 0.62 -0.60 12.36
C ARG A 124 0.05 -1.50 11.28
N ILE A 125 -0.13 -2.78 11.60
CA ILE A 125 -0.63 -3.76 10.63
C ILE A 125 -2.11 -4.04 10.84
N TYR A 126 -2.89 -3.94 9.76
CA TYR A 126 -4.31 -4.24 9.74
C TYR A 126 -4.63 -5.38 8.77
N THR A 127 -5.68 -6.14 9.10
CA THR A 127 -6.19 -7.19 8.21
C THR A 127 -7.70 -7.32 8.29
N ASN A 128 -8.31 -7.70 7.18
CA ASN A 128 -9.69 -8.17 7.10
C ASN A 128 -9.78 -9.72 7.01
N GLY A 129 -8.65 -10.43 7.12
CA GLY A 129 -8.51 -11.86 6.85
C GLY A 129 -7.65 -12.12 5.63
N PRO A 130 -8.20 -11.97 4.40
CA PRO A 130 -7.46 -12.19 3.15
C PRO A 130 -6.43 -11.11 2.82
N ASP A 131 -6.68 -9.85 3.23
CA ASP A 131 -5.85 -8.70 2.86
C ASP A 131 -5.07 -8.17 4.07
N ILE A 132 -3.93 -7.54 3.78
CA ILE A 132 -3.07 -6.90 4.77
C ILE A 132 -2.74 -5.50 4.26
N VAL A 133 -2.86 -4.54 5.15
CA VAL A 133 -2.46 -3.15 4.95
C VAL A 133 -1.59 -2.73 6.14
N ALA A 134 -0.52 -2.00 5.87
CA ALA A 134 0.25 -1.30 6.88
C ALA A 134 -0.14 0.18 6.86
N VAL A 135 -0.05 0.81 8.03
CA VAL A 135 0.03 2.26 8.16
C VAL A 135 1.46 2.55 8.56
N ASP A 136 2.18 3.32 7.74
CA ASP A 136 3.42 3.96 8.14
C ASP A 136 3.10 5.08 9.13
N LEU A 137 3.67 5.02 10.33
CA LEU A 137 3.39 6.00 11.38
C LEU A 137 4.23 7.26 11.29
N ASP A 138 5.35 7.21 10.57
CA ASP A 138 6.24 8.35 10.38
C ASP A 138 5.81 9.17 9.16
N GLU A 139 5.42 8.48 8.09
CA GLU A 139 4.95 9.11 6.85
C GLU A 139 3.43 9.38 6.85
N GLU A 140 2.70 8.76 7.79
CA GLU A 140 1.23 8.84 7.87
C GLU A 140 0.53 8.34 6.59
N GLU A 141 1.07 7.27 6.00
CA GLU A 141 0.58 6.70 4.74
C GLU A 141 0.17 5.23 4.84
N PHE A 142 -0.64 4.77 3.88
CA PHE A 142 -1.02 3.36 3.77
C PHE A 142 -0.15 2.61 2.77
N ALA A 143 0.15 1.36 3.08
CA ALA A 143 0.75 0.41 2.13
C ALA A 143 -0.06 -0.89 2.07
N VAL A 144 -0.23 -1.45 0.88
CA VAL A 144 -0.83 -2.77 0.68
C VAL A 144 0.25 -3.83 0.69
N LEU A 145 0.09 -4.87 1.52
CA LEU A 145 1.08 -5.93 1.67
C LEU A 145 0.60 -7.22 1.02
N ARG A 146 1.43 -7.78 0.14
CA ARG A 146 1.20 -9.07 -0.50
C ARG A 146 2.33 -10.04 -0.20
N LYS A 147 1.97 -11.15 0.45
CA LYS A 147 2.90 -12.27 0.66
C LYS A 147 3.43 -12.82 -0.68
N ARG A 148 4.74 -12.95 -0.82
CA ARG A 148 5.41 -13.57 -1.97
C ARG A 148 5.60 -15.07 -1.71
N PRO A 149 5.38 -15.95 -2.71
CA PRO A 149 5.69 -17.38 -2.57
C PRO A 149 7.21 -17.60 -2.55
N GLY A 150 7.71 -18.36 -1.57
CA GLY A 150 9.09 -18.87 -1.53
C GLY A 150 10.10 -17.93 -0.87
N GLY A 151 10.08 -17.87 0.47
CA GLY A 151 11.21 -17.34 1.23
C GLY A 151 12.50 -18.11 0.99
#